data_AF-A0A5Q0P5B4-F1
#
_entry.id   AF-A0A5Q0P5B4-F1
#
_cell.length_a   1.000
_cell.length_b   1.000
_cell.length_c   1.000
_cell.angle_alpha   90.00
_cell.angle_beta   90.00
_cell.angle_gamma   90.00
#
_symmetry.space_group_name_H-M   'P 1'
#
loop_
_entity.id
_entity.type
_entity.pdbx_description
1 polymer ?
#
loop_
_entity_poly.entity_id
_entity_poly.type
_entity_poly.pdbx_seq_one_letter_code
_entity_poly.pdbx_strand_id
1 'polypeptide(L)' 'MVDKTDMIRVRQLNFEVARAISCIYDVFPIENQTASNVVKSVGALTTNTKQRFNAQLAYSKALDGTSMTMPRDDYCDNKG' A
#
# COMPACT_ATOMS: atom_id res chain seq x y z
N MET A 1 -8.40 -12.22 1.06
CA MET A 1 -6.93 -12.41 0.98
C MET A 1 -6.60 -12.79 -0.45
N VAL A 2 -5.53 -12.24 -1.03
CA VAL A 2 -5.13 -12.47 -2.44
C VAL A 2 -4.42 -13.82 -2.59
N ASP A 3 -4.66 -14.50 -3.72
CA ASP A 3 -3.86 -15.65 -4.15
C ASP A 3 -2.44 -15.18 -4.50
N LYS A 4 -1.46 -15.70 -3.78
CA LYS A 4 -0.05 -15.27 -3.86
C LYS A 4 0.69 -15.93 -5.01
N THR A 5 0.09 -16.94 -5.64
CA THR A 5 0.65 -17.61 -6.83
C THR A 5 0.26 -16.88 -8.11
N ASP A 6 -0.82 -16.11 -8.07
CA ASP A 6 -1.22 -15.19 -9.14
C ASP A 6 -0.44 -13.88 -9.03
N MET A 7 0.74 -13.86 -9.65
CA MET A 7 1.62 -12.69 -9.67
C MET A 7 1.01 -11.48 -10.37
N ILE A 8 0.03 -11.65 -11.27
CA ILE A 8 -0.69 -10.54 -11.89
C ILE A 8 -1.54 -9.87 -10.83
N ARG A 9 -2.30 -10.68 -10.06
CA ARG A 9 -3.18 -10.16 -9.01
C ARG A 9 -2.40 -9.54 -7.84
N VAL A 10 -1.28 -10.15 -7.45
CA VAL A 10 -0.38 -9.59 -6.43
C VAL A 10 0.16 -8.22 -6.84
N ARG A 11 0.58 -8.05 -8.10
CA ARG A 11 1.05 -6.75 -8.62
C ARG A 11 -0.07 -5.71 -8.69
N GLN A 12 -1.25 -6.08 -9.17
CA GLN A 12 -2.42 -5.18 -9.20
C GLN A 12 -2.76 -4.66 -7.80
N LEU A 13 -2.79 -5.55 -6.79
CA LEU A 13 -3.02 -5.13 -5.41
C LEU A 13 -1.90 -4.19 -4.92
N ASN A 14 -0.65 -4.43 -5.31
CA ASN A 14 0.46 -3.55 -4.95
C ASN A 14 0.31 -2.15 -5.54
N PHE A 15 -0.20 -2.03 -6.77
CA PHE A 15 -0.56 -0.75 -7.35
C PHE A 15 -1.68 -0.05 -6.58
N GLU A 16 -2.73 -0.77 -6.21
CA GLU A 16 -3.84 -0.21 -5.41
C GLU A 16 -3.36 0.30 -4.04
N VAL A 17 -2.48 -0.43 -3.38
CA VAL A 17 -1.87 -0.01 -2.09
C VAL A 17 -1.00 1.22 -2.28
N ALA A 18 -0.18 1.27 -3.33
CA ALA A 18 0.65 2.44 -3.62
C ALA A 18 -0.20 3.68 -3.94
N ARG A 19 -1.29 3.51 -4.70
CA ARG A 19 -2.29 4.55 -4.98
C ARG A 19 -2.89 5.11 -3.70
N ALA A 20 -3.35 4.24 -2.81
CA ALA A 20 -3.93 4.63 -1.52
C ALA A 20 -2.92 5.37 -0.62
N ILE A 21 -1.66 4.93 -0.61
CA ILE A 21 -0.59 5.63 0.10
C ILE A 21 -0.38 7.03 -0.51
N SER A 22 -0.32 7.16 -1.84
CA SER A 22 -0.19 8.47 -2.50
C SER A 22 -1.27 9.45 -2.04
N CYS A 23 -2.53 8.99 -1.94
CA CYS A 23 -3.63 9.84 -1.48
C CYS A 23 -3.50 10.29 -0.03
N ILE A 24 -2.83 9.53 0.83
CA ILE A 24 -2.51 9.99 2.18
C ILE A 24 -1.50 11.16 2.10
N TYR A 25 -0.54 11.10 1.18
CA TYR A 25 0.43 12.19 0.98
C TYR A 25 -0.18 13.43 0.32
N ASP A 26 -1.28 13.30 -0.42
CA ASP A 26 -2.01 14.44 -0.99
C ASP A 26 -2.88 15.17 0.05
N VAL A 27 -3.38 14.44 1.06
CA VAL A 27 -4.27 15.00 2.10
C VAL A 27 -3.48 15.53 3.30
N PHE A 28 -2.40 14.87 3.71
CA PHE A 28 -1.65 15.22 4.90
C PHE A 28 -0.34 15.93 4.58
N PRO A 29 0.08 16.92 5.39
CA PRO A 29 1.33 17.63 5.16
C PRO A 29 2.54 16.71 5.25
N ILE A 30 3.52 16.95 4.37
CA ILE A 30 4.77 16.17 4.29
C ILE A 30 5.83 16.71 5.26
N GLU A 31 5.83 18.02 5.50
CA GLU A 31 6.87 18.81 6.19
C GLU A 31 7.17 18.35 7.63
N ASN A 32 6.24 17.64 8.26
CA ASN A 32 6.33 17.18 9.65
C ASN A 32 6.15 15.66 9.80
N GLN A 33 6.34 14.89 8.72
CA GLN A 33 6.14 13.44 8.69
C GLN A 33 4.70 12.99 9.02
N THR A 34 3.71 13.88 9.09
CA THR A 34 2.32 13.51 9.41
C THR A 34 1.79 12.47 8.43
N ALA A 35 1.97 12.66 7.12
CA ALA A 35 1.57 11.67 6.12
C ALA A 35 2.22 10.29 6.36
N SER A 36 3.53 10.26 6.62
CA SER A 36 4.27 9.03 6.92
C SER A 36 3.76 8.34 8.20
N ASN A 37 3.47 9.12 9.24
CA ASN A 37 2.92 8.61 10.49
C ASN A 37 1.53 8.02 10.31
N VAL A 38 0.67 8.67 9.51
CA VAL A 38 -0.66 8.14 9.16
C VAL A 38 -0.53 6.81 8.42
N VAL A 39 0.34 6.70 7.41
CA VAL A 39 0.59 5.42 6.70
C VAL A 39 1.02 4.33 7.67
N LYS A 40 1.97 4.63 8.58
CA LYS A 40 2.44 3.67 9.61
C LYS A 40 1.31 3.24 10.55
N SER A 41 0.50 4.18 11.02
CA SER A 41 -0.63 3.91 11.92
C SER A 41 -1.68 3.03 11.25
N VAL A 42 -2.05 3.32 9.99
CA VAL A 42 -2.97 2.48 9.20
C VAL A 42 -2.38 1.08 9.01
N GLY A 43 -1.09 0.97 8.67
CA GLY A 43 -0.39 -0.31 8.57
C GLY A 43 -0.43 -1.11 9.88
N ALA A 44 -0.16 -0.46 11.01
CA ALA A 44 -0.21 -1.10 12.32
C ALA A 44 -1.62 -1.61 12.68
N LEU A 45 -2.67 -0.79 12.43
CA LEU A 45 -4.06 -1.16 12.71
C LEU A 45 -4.55 -2.31 11.82
N THR A 46 -4.11 -2.34 10.56
CA THR A 46 -4.51 -3.37 9.59
C THR A 46 -3.72 -4.67 9.72
N THR A 47 -2.60 -4.67 10.43
CA THR A 47 -1.75 -5.86 10.66
C THR A 47 -1.68 -6.30 12.12
N ASN A 48 -2.53 -5.73 12.99
CA ASN A 48 -2.48 -5.86 14.45
C ASN A 48 -2.77 -7.26 15.05
N THR A 49 -3.06 -8.27 14.25
CA THR A 49 -3.26 -9.65 14.73
C THR A 49 -2.25 -10.60 14.11
N LYS A 50 -1.89 -11.68 14.80
CA LYS A 50 -0.96 -12.70 14.28
C LYS A 50 -1.36 -13.21 12.88
N GLN A 51 -2.65 -13.43 12.66
CA GLN A 51 -3.16 -13.87 11.36
C GLN A 51 -2.95 -12.81 10.26
N ARG A 52 -3.30 -11.55 10.54
CA ARG A 52 -3.14 -10.44 9.58
C ARG A 52 -1.67 -10.13 9.31
N PHE A 53 -0.83 -10.16 10.35
CA PHE A 53 0.62 -10.02 10.23
C PHE A 53 1.23 -11.11 9.35
N ASN A 54 0.90 -12.38 9.57
CA ASN A 54 1.41 -13.48 8.74
C ASN A 54 0.93 -13.39 7.29
N ALA A 55 -0.30 -12.93 7.06
CA ALA A 55 -0.82 -12.70 5.72
C ALA A 55 -0.07 -11.57 5.01
N GLN A 56 0.17 -10.45 5.70
CA GLN A 56 0.97 -9.33 5.18
C GLN A 56 2.40 -9.76 4.88
N LEU A 57 3.05 -10.50 5.78
CA LEU A 57 4.41 -11.00 5.57
C LEU A 57 4.52 -11.87 4.32
N ALA A 58 3.55 -12.78 4.13
CA ALA A 58 3.53 -13.64 2.96
C ALA A 58 3.23 -12.86 1.67
N TYR A 59 2.42 -11.80 1.75
CA TYR A 59 2.20 -10.88 0.63
C TYR A 59 3.48 -10.10 0.28
N SER A 60 4.17 -9.53 1.27
CA SER A 60 5.46 -8.85 1.06
C SER A 60 6.49 -9.78 0.43
N LYS A 61 6.61 -11.03 0.92
CA LYS A 61 7.50 -12.04 0.34
C LYS A 61 7.19 -12.37 -1.13
N ALA A 62 5.92 -12.35 -1.53
CA ALA A 62 5.55 -12.60 -2.92
C ALA A 62 5.98 -11.43 -3.84
N LEU A 63 6.15 -10.22 -3.29
CA LEU A 63 6.62 -9.05 -4.01
C LEU A 63 8.15 -8.89 -3.99
N ASP A 64 8.87 -9.65 -3.16
CA ASP A 64 10.33 -9.56 -3.08
C ASP A 64 10.97 -9.82 -4.45
N GLY A 65 11.91 -8.96 -4.85
CA GLY A 65 12.57 -9.03 -6.16
C GLY A 65 11.74 -8.48 -7.33
N THR A 66 10.52 -7.98 -7.08
CA THR A 66 9.75 -7.25 -8.08
C THR A 66 10.05 -5.75 -8.03
N SER A 67 10.04 -5.09 -9.19
CA SER A 67 10.08 -3.64 -9.30
C SER A 67 8.75 -3.11 -9.81
N MET A 68 8.41 -1.88 -9.41
CA MET A 68 7.20 -1.21 -9.84
C MET A 68 7.54 0.22 -10.25
N THR A 69 7.02 0.64 -11.40
CA THR A 69 7.01 2.05 -11.80
C THR A 69 5.60 2.57 -11.56
N MET A 70 5.48 3.62 -10.74
CA MET A 70 4.21 4.29 -10.50
C MET A 70 3.80 5.06 -11.78
N PRO A 71 2.67 4.73 -12.44
CA PRO A 71 2.21 5.42 -13.65
C PRO A 71 1.68 6.83 -13.36
N ARG A 72 2.30 7.87 -13.95
CA ARG A 72 2.17 9.32 -13.65
C ARG A 72 0.78 9.98 -13.44
N ASP A 73 -0.34 9.28 -13.55
CA ASP A 73 -1.67 9.88 -13.48
C ASP A 73 -2.11 10.25 -12.05
N ASP A 74 -3.07 11.18 -11.98
CA ASP A 74 -3.71 11.66 -10.75
C ASP A 74 -4.40 10.49 -10.04
N TYR A 75 -3.87 10.08 -8.90
CA TYR A 75 -4.19 8.80 -8.25
C TYR A 75 -5.40 8.84 -7.34
N CYS A 76 -5.77 10.03 -6.90
CA CYS A 76 -6.89 10.24 -6.01
C CYS A 76 -8.04 10.72 -6.87
N ASP A 77 -9.09 9.90 -6.93
CA ASP A 77 -10.35 10.26 -7.57
C ASP A 77 -11.01 11.41 -6.78
N ASN A 78 -10.46 12.62 -6.87
CA ASN A 78 -10.97 13.85 -6.29
C ASN A 78 -10.80 14.98 -7.31
N LYS A 79 -11.63 14.94 -8.36
CA LYS A 79 -12.08 16.15 -9.05
C LYS A 79 -13.57 16.31 -8.72
N GLY A 80 -13.87 17.09 -7.67
CA GLY A 80 -15.17 17.75 -7.46
C GLY A 80 -16.28 16.90 -6.91
#